data_AF-A0A975TNA0-F1
#
_entry.id   AF-A0A975TNA0-F1
#
_cell.length_a   1.000
_cell.length_b   1.000
_cell.length_c   1.000
_cell.angle_alpha   90.00
_cell.angle_beta   90.00
_cell.angle_gamma   90.00
#
_symmetry.space_group_name_H-M   'P 1'
#
loop_
_entity.id
_entity.type
_entity.pdbx_description
1 polymer ?
#
loop_
_entity_poly.entity_id
_entity_poly.type
_entity_poly.pdbx_seq_one_letter_code
_entity_poly.pdbx_strand_id
1 'polypeptide(L)'
;MRRTTVIRTGLSALLVLGTWATAGLVPAAAAPAPTTTEAPASAGLLTAMQKDLGLTKSQAVARLAAEKTATAVDGKARRAAGPSYGGSWFNPDSGTLTVAVTSAGKADAVRATGATVRLVKHSARQLDAAKAAIDALDAPTGVASWHVDPKANKVVVNVVAAEKNDNDVAAFVARARQAGPVTVVETAKAPQTFAAGTVGGDPYYTGNVRCSIGFSVYGGFVTAGHCGQAGAGVSGWDGSYIGNFQGSSFPDNDYAWVNVGSGWWTVPVVLGWGSVSDQLVRGSNEAPIGASICRSGSTTHWRCGNVLAKNETVNYAQGAVHQMTKTSVCAEGGDSGGSFISGDQAQGVTSGGWGNCSTGGETWYQPVNEILNRYGLTLHRA
;
A
#
# COMPACT_ATOMS: atom_id res chain seq x y z
N MET A 1 41.72 27.08 -35.93
CA MET A 1 42.18 28.41 -36.38
C MET A 1 41.14 29.00 -37.32
N ARG A 2 40.70 30.23 -37.01
CA ARG A 2 40.28 31.33 -37.91
C ARG A 2 39.21 31.05 -39.00
N ARG A 3 38.01 31.64 -38.83
CA ARG A 3 37.54 32.91 -39.48
C ARG A 3 36.77 32.58 -40.78
N THR A 4 35.67 33.22 -41.20
CA THR A 4 35.26 34.62 -41.01
C THR A 4 33.79 34.83 -41.41
N THR A 5 33.26 35.91 -40.88
CA THR A 5 31.95 36.59 -40.94
C THR A 5 31.61 37.24 -42.31
N VAL A 6 30.36 37.76 -42.42
CA VAL A 6 29.88 39.05 -43.03
C VAL A 6 28.56 38.82 -43.80
N ILE A 7 27.36 39.16 -43.30
CA ILE A 7 26.61 40.46 -43.23
C ILE A 7 26.22 41.08 -44.58
N ARG A 8 24.90 41.31 -44.80
CA ARG A 8 24.21 42.53 -45.37
C ARG A 8 22.71 42.22 -45.57
N THR A 9 21.78 42.71 -44.74
CA THR A 9 21.00 43.98 -44.81
C THR A 9 20.14 44.21 -46.07
N GLY A 10 18.83 44.39 -45.88
CA GLY A 10 17.88 44.97 -46.84
C GLY A 10 16.53 45.31 -46.16
N LEU A 11 16.15 46.59 -46.21
CA LEU A 11 15.08 47.29 -45.49
C LEU A 11 13.69 47.29 -46.19
N SER A 12 12.67 47.75 -45.43
CA SER A 12 11.48 48.57 -45.84
C SER A 12 10.13 47.83 -45.82
N ALA A 13 8.98 48.39 -45.42
CA ALA A 13 8.63 49.67 -44.78
C ALA A 13 7.19 49.60 -44.21
N LEU A 14 6.89 50.60 -43.35
CA LEU A 14 5.66 50.91 -42.60
C LEU A 14 4.37 51.14 -43.41
N LEU A 15 3.22 51.00 -42.72
CA LEU A 15 2.11 51.96 -42.82
C LEU A 15 1.25 52.00 -41.53
N VAL A 16 0.98 53.22 -41.07
CA VAL A 16 0.27 53.63 -39.83
C VAL A 16 -1.01 54.36 -40.22
N LEU A 17 -2.13 54.06 -39.54
CA LEU A 17 -3.28 54.95 -39.26
C LEU A 17 -3.91 54.40 -37.96
N GLY A 18 -4.22 55.12 -36.87
CA GLY A 18 -4.34 56.55 -36.62
C GLY A 18 -5.78 56.92 -36.29
N THR A 19 -6.20 56.84 -35.01
CA THR A 19 -7.30 57.66 -34.44
C THR A 19 -7.14 57.83 -32.93
N TRP A 20 -7.18 59.09 -32.50
CA TRP A 20 -7.26 59.56 -31.11
C TRP A 20 -8.68 60.04 -30.83
N ALA A 21 -9.21 59.77 -29.64
CA ALA A 21 -10.35 60.49 -29.05
C ALA A 21 -10.18 60.63 -27.52
N THR A 22 -9.80 61.84 -27.12
CA THR A 22 -10.20 62.63 -25.93
C THR A 22 -10.55 61.96 -24.58
N ALA A 23 -9.63 62.17 -23.61
CA ALA A 23 -9.79 62.63 -22.23
C ALA A 23 -11.07 62.33 -21.41
N GLY A 24 -10.87 61.56 -20.34
CA GLY A 24 -11.65 61.62 -19.09
C GLY A 24 -10.78 61.13 -17.92
N LEU A 25 -10.22 62.06 -17.13
CA LEU A 25 -9.50 61.75 -15.90
C LEU A 25 -10.51 61.43 -14.80
N VAL A 26 -10.70 60.13 -14.51
CA VAL A 26 -11.38 59.67 -13.30
C VAL A 26 -10.27 59.20 -12.34
N PRO A 27 -10.20 59.67 -11.08
CA PRO A 27 -9.25 59.13 -10.13
C PRO A 27 -9.58 57.66 -9.90
N ALA A 28 -8.62 56.78 -10.24
CA ALA A 28 -8.70 55.38 -9.90
C ALA A 28 -8.69 55.25 -8.37
N ALA A 29 -9.87 55.05 -7.78
CA ALA A 29 -9.97 54.61 -6.40
C ALA A 29 -9.25 53.25 -6.32
N ALA A 30 -8.17 53.19 -5.55
CA ALA A 30 -7.49 51.94 -5.26
C ALA A 30 -8.52 50.99 -4.62
N ALA A 31 -8.89 49.93 -5.34
CA ALA A 31 -9.63 48.83 -4.75
C ALA A 31 -8.82 48.32 -3.55
N PRO A 32 -9.44 48.09 -2.38
CA PRO A 32 -8.75 47.45 -1.28
C PRO A 32 -8.17 46.15 -1.79
N ALA A 33 -6.87 45.94 -1.57
CA ALA A 33 -6.25 44.65 -1.85
C ALA A 33 -7.11 43.56 -1.17
N PRO A 34 -7.49 42.48 -1.86
CA PRO A 34 -8.21 41.40 -1.22
C PRO A 34 -7.31 40.84 -0.12
N THR A 35 -7.63 41.16 1.13
CA THR A 35 -7.15 40.44 2.31
C THR A 35 -7.81 39.07 2.29
N THR A 36 -7.34 38.23 1.37
CA THR A 36 -7.51 36.79 1.50
C THR A 36 -6.69 36.38 2.71
N THR A 37 -7.32 36.50 3.88
CA THR A 37 -6.87 35.78 5.06
C THR A 37 -7.06 34.32 4.70
N GLU A 38 -6.02 33.72 4.13
CA GLU A 38 -6.03 32.32 3.74
C GLU A 38 -6.47 31.52 4.96
N ALA A 39 -7.54 30.72 4.80
CA ALA A 39 -8.08 29.96 5.92
C ALA A 39 -6.95 29.09 6.49
N PRO A 40 -6.77 29.02 7.83
CA PRO A 40 -5.63 28.37 8.45
C PRO A 40 -5.50 26.87 8.12
N ALA A 41 -6.56 26.27 7.58
CA ALA A 41 -6.60 24.93 7.01
C ALA A 41 -7.82 24.78 6.08
N SER A 42 -7.80 23.76 5.22
CA SER A 42 -8.97 23.37 4.43
C SER A 42 -10.11 22.88 5.33
N ALA A 43 -11.36 23.09 4.89
CA ALA A 43 -12.53 22.60 5.62
C ALA A 43 -12.49 21.08 5.82
N GLY A 44 -12.00 20.32 4.83
CA GLY A 44 -11.82 18.88 4.91
C GLY A 44 -10.86 18.46 6.03
N LEU A 45 -9.72 19.15 6.17
CA LEU A 45 -8.74 18.86 7.24
C LEU A 45 -9.35 19.10 8.62
N LEU A 46 -10.06 20.20 8.82
CA LEU A 46 -10.72 20.50 10.10
C LEU A 46 -11.80 19.48 10.44
N THR A 47 -12.58 19.01 9.47
CA THR A 47 -13.56 17.94 9.69
C THR A 47 -12.90 16.64 10.10
N ALA A 48 -11.78 16.27 9.47
CA ALA A 48 -11.01 15.08 9.84
C ALA A 48 -10.48 15.19 11.27
N MET A 49 -9.84 16.31 11.63
CA MET A 49 -9.32 16.54 12.99
C MET A 49 -10.41 16.49 14.06
N GLN A 50 -11.60 17.06 13.79
CA GLN A 50 -12.72 17.00 14.74
C GLN A 50 -13.16 15.54 14.98
N LYS A 51 -13.31 14.77 13.89
CA LYS A 51 -13.73 13.36 13.96
C LYS A 51 -12.70 12.47 14.65
N ASP A 52 -11.43 12.58 14.26
CA ASP A 52 -10.38 11.64 14.65
C ASP A 52 -9.72 12.00 16.00
N LEU A 53 -9.68 13.29 16.36
CA LEU A 53 -9.08 13.77 17.61
C LEU A 53 -10.11 14.21 18.65
N GLY A 54 -11.41 14.14 18.35
CA GLY A 54 -12.49 14.55 19.26
C GLY A 54 -12.50 16.05 19.58
N LEU A 55 -12.00 16.89 18.66
CA LEU A 55 -11.89 18.34 18.84
C LEU A 55 -13.14 19.05 18.32
N THR A 56 -13.43 20.24 18.84
CA THR A 56 -14.31 21.21 18.15
C THR A 56 -13.58 21.90 17.01
N LYS A 57 -14.30 22.50 16.07
CA LYS A 57 -13.68 23.29 14.98
C LYS A 57 -12.72 24.36 15.50
N SER A 58 -13.09 25.09 16.55
CA SER A 58 -12.23 26.13 17.14
C SER A 58 -10.98 25.54 17.78
N GLN A 59 -11.10 24.40 18.47
CA GLN A 59 -9.96 23.67 19.02
C GLN A 59 -9.03 23.14 17.92
N ALA A 60 -9.56 22.61 16.82
CA ALA A 60 -8.75 22.16 15.68
C ALA A 60 -7.97 23.32 15.03
N VAL A 61 -8.61 24.48 14.85
CA VAL A 61 -7.93 25.68 14.34
C VAL A 61 -6.83 26.16 15.29
N ALA A 62 -7.12 26.24 16.59
CA ALA A 62 -6.14 26.64 17.60
C ALA A 62 -4.97 25.64 17.68
N ARG A 63 -5.27 24.35 17.56
CA ARG A 63 -4.29 23.27 17.55
C ARG A 63 -3.30 23.40 16.40
N LEU A 64 -3.78 23.62 15.18
CA LEU A 64 -2.92 23.82 14.01
C LEU A 64 -2.03 25.07 14.15
N ALA A 65 -2.57 26.17 14.70
CA ALA A 65 -1.78 27.38 14.95
C ALA A 65 -0.67 27.13 16.00
N ALA A 66 -0.99 26.38 17.06
CA ALA A 66 -0.04 25.98 18.10
C ALA A 66 1.04 25.04 17.57
N GLU A 67 0.68 24.03 16.75
CA GLU A 67 1.61 23.09 16.13
C GLU A 67 2.54 23.80 15.13
N LYS A 68 2.02 24.75 14.34
CA LYS A 68 2.82 25.61 13.45
C LYS A 68 3.86 26.39 14.25
N THR A 69 3.44 27.00 15.37
CA THR A 69 4.34 27.74 16.26
C THR A 69 5.41 26.82 16.85
N ALA A 70 5.02 25.66 17.39
CA ALA A 70 5.94 24.68 17.95
C ALA A 70 6.98 24.21 16.92
N THR A 71 6.55 23.91 15.70
CA THR A 71 7.43 23.49 14.60
C THR A 71 8.44 24.59 14.24
N ALA A 72 8.01 25.86 14.21
CA ALA A 72 8.90 26.99 13.93
C ALA A 72 9.93 27.25 15.04
N VAL A 73 9.60 26.91 16.28
CA VAL A 73 10.46 27.10 17.47
C VAL A 73 11.48 25.97 17.63
N ASP A 74 11.11 24.73 17.29
CA ASP A 74 11.88 23.52 17.62
C ASP A 74 13.36 23.59 17.21
N GLY A 75 13.65 23.96 15.96
CA GLY A 75 15.03 24.05 15.48
C GLY A 75 15.87 25.09 16.22
N LYS A 76 15.28 26.21 16.65
CA LYS A 76 15.97 27.25 17.44
C LYS A 76 16.18 26.78 18.87
N ALA A 77 15.17 26.18 19.48
CA ALA A 77 15.23 25.62 20.83
C ALA A 77 16.29 24.52 20.94
N ARG A 78 16.36 23.62 19.96
CA ARG A 78 17.38 22.57 19.88
C ARG A 78 18.81 23.14 19.79
N ARG A 79 19.01 24.18 18.97
CA ARG A 79 20.32 24.87 18.90
C ARG A 79 20.69 25.57 20.21
N ALA A 80 19.72 26.21 20.87
CA ALA A 80 19.93 26.85 22.17
C ALA A 80 20.32 25.83 23.26
N ALA A 81 19.69 24.65 23.24
CA ALA A 81 20.00 23.54 24.15
C ALA A 81 21.41 22.95 23.90
N GLY A 82 21.86 22.89 22.64
CA GLY A 82 23.18 22.38 22.26
C GLY A 82 23.40 20.93 22.72
N PRO A 83 24.59 20.59 23.26
CA PRO A 83 24.86 19.24 23.77
C PRO A 83 23.94 18.78 24.91
N SER A 84 23.27 19.72 25.59
CA SER A 84 22.35 19.40 26.68
C SER A 84 20.96 18.98 26.20
N TYR A 85 20.68 19.00 24.89
CA TYR A 85 19.38 18.63 24.34
C TYR A 85 19.01 17.18 24.67
N GLY A 86 17.86 16.98 25.32
CA GLY A 86 17.30 15.70 25.77
C GLY A 86 16.11 15.21 24.96
N GLY A 87 15.77 15.90 23.86
CA GLY A 87 14.58 15.65 23.04
C GLY A 87 13.53 16.77 23.19
N SER A 88 12.51 16.76 22.35
CA SER A 88 11.39 17.70 22.40
C SER A 88 10.07 17.01 22.02
N TRP A 89 8.95 17.54 22.48
CA TRP A 89 7.62 17.07 22.12
C TRP A 89 6.61 18.23 22.18
N PHE A 90 5.58 18.13 21.35
CA PHE A 90 4.42 19.01 21.45
C PHE A 90 3.50 18.51 22.58
N ASN A 91 3.07 19.41 23.45
CA ASN A 91 2.07 19.11 24.48
C ASN A 91 0.68 19.57 23.98
N PRO A 92 -0.22 18.63 23.60
CA PRO A 92 -1.53 18.94 23.05
C PRO A 92 -2.42 19.76 23.97
N ASP A 93 -2.32 19.56 25.28
CA ASP A 93 -3.18 20.20 26.28
C ASP A 93 -2.78 21.66 26.51
N SER A 94 -1.47 21.92 26.53
CA SER A 94 -0.94 23.28 26.69
C SER A 94 -0.76 24.06 25.38
N GLY A 95 -0.75 23.37 24.23
CA GLY A 95 -0.44 23.97 22.93
C GLY A 95 1.01 24.44 22.77
N THR A 96 1.95 23.93 23.58
CA THR A 96 3.35 24.38 23.58
C THR A 96 4.35 23.28 23.25
N LEU A 97 5.48 23.68 22.67
CA LEU A 97 6.65 22.80 22.54
C LEU A 97 7.35 22.72 23.89
N THR A 98 7.56 21.49 24.38
CA THR A 98 8.47 21.25 25.51
C THR A 98 9.79 20.70 25.00
N VAL A 99 10.90 21.28 25.46
CA VAL A 99 12.26 20.84 25.17
C VAL A 99 12.90 20.35 26.46
N ALA A 100 13.33 19.09 26.44
CA ALA A 100 14.09 18.50 27.52
C ALA A 100 15.55 18.94 27.45
N VAL A 101 16.14 19.31 28.58
CA VAL A 101 17.57 19.62 28.70
C VAL A 101 18.20 18.94 29.90
N THR A 102 19.46 18.50 29.78
CA THR A 102 20.21 17.87 30.88
C THR A 102 20.92 18.85 31.81
N SER A 103 20.93 20.14 31.47
CA SER A 103 21.61 21.18 32.24
C SER A 103 20.72 22.39 32.44
N ALA A 104 20.55 22.80 33.70
CA ALA A 104 19.81 24.01 34.06
C ALA A 104 20.41 25.28 33.42
N GLY A 105 21.72 25.31 33.17
CA GLY A 105 22.40 26.44 32.53
C GLY A 105 21.98 26.70 31.07
N LYS A 106 21.23 25.77 30.45
CA LYS A 106 20.64 25.97 29.12
C LYS A 106 19.16 26.33 29.15
N ALA A 107 18.50 26.26 30.30
CA ALA A 107 17.06 26.41 30.41
C ALA A 107 16.59 27.80 29.92
N ASP A 108 17.25 28.88 30.32
CA ASP A 108 16.80 30.23 29.97
C ASP A 108 16.99 30.55 28.48
N ALA A 109 18.09 30.09 27.90
CA ALA A 109 18.32 30.21 26.45
C ALA A 109 17.25 29.48 25.64
N VAL A 110 16.78 28.32 26.13
CA VAL A 110 15.69 27.57 25.48
C VAL A 110 14.34 28.25 25.70
N ARG A 111 14.04 28.73 26.91
CA ARG A 111 12.80 29.49 27.18
C ARG A 111 12.68 30.76 26.34
N ALA A 112 13.80 31.45 26.09
CA ALA A 112 13.85 32.63 25.22
C ALA A 112 13.42 32.34 23.77
N THR A 113 13.37 31.08 23.34
CA THR A 113 12.85 30.69 22.02
C THR A 113 11.32 30.56 21.98
N GLY A 114 10.64 30.60 23.12
CA GLY A 114 9.20 30.35 23.26
C GLY A 114 8.85 28.91 23.62
N ALA A 115 9.84 28.05 23.90
CA ALA A 115 9.62 26.67 24.33
C ALA A 115 9.53 26.55 25.86
N THR A 116 8.71 25.62 26.33
CA THR A 116 8.74 25.16 27.72
C THR A 116 9.95 24.27 27.94
N VAL A 117 10.59 24.34 29.10
CA VAL A 117 11.77 23.52 29.42
C VAL A 117 11.45 22.47 30.46
N ARG A 118 11.94 21.24 30.24
CA ARG A 118 11.95 20.18 31.26
C ARG A 118 13.38 19.71 31.53
N LEU A 119 13.78 19.65 32.80
CA LEU A 119 15.06 19.04 33.15
C LEU A 119 14.95 17.51 33.10
N VAL A 120 15.96 16.87 32.51
CA VAL A 120 16.02 15.42 32.35
C VAL A 120 17.44 14.90 32.61
N LYS A 121 17.61 13.58 32.70
CA LYS A 121 18.91 12.96 33.04
C LYS A 121 19.77 12.66 31.82
N HIS A 122 19.16 12.21 30.74
CA HIS A 122 19.83 11.69 29.55
C HIS A 122 19.67 12.66 28.37
N SER A 123 20.75 12.89 27.65
CA SER A 123 20.71 13.66 26.40
C SER A 123 20.13 12.82 25.26
N ALA A 124 19.57 13.46 24.24
CA ALA A 124 19.06 12.79 23.04
C ALA A 124 20.16 11.94 22.39
N ARG A 125 21.40 12.44 22.34
CA ARG A 125 22.55 11.69 21.81
C ARG A 125 22.79 10.37 22.54
N GLN A 126 22.63 10.35 23.87
CA GLN A 126 22.78 9.11 24.65
C GLN A 126 21.63 8.14 24.39
N LEU A 127 20.40 8.65 24.27
CA LEU A 127 19.23 7.83 23.96
C LEU A 127 19.28 7.26 22.53
N ASP A 128 19.71 8.06 21.56
CA ASP A 128 19.88 7.64 20.17
C ASP A 128 20.98 6.58 20.04
N ALA A 129 22.08 6.72 20.77
CA ALA A 129 23.14 5.71 20.81
C ALA A 129 22.64 4.38 21.40
N ALA A 130 21.84 4.44 22.48
CA ALA A 130 21.23 3.25 23.06
C ALA A 130 20.24 2.59 22.08
N LYS A 131 19.40 3.38 21.39
CA LYS A 131 18.49 2.87 20.36
C LYS A 131 19.25 2.21 19.21
N ALA A 132 20.32 2.84 18.71
CA ALA A 132 21.13 2.29 17.62
C ALA A 132 21.80 0.95 17.99
N ALA A 133 22.20 0.78 19.25
CA ALA A 133 22.71 -0.51 19.73
C ALA A 133 21.60 -1.57 19.82
N ILE A 134 20.36 -1.20 20.12
CA ILE A 134 19.20 -2.10 20.10
C ILE A 134 18.78 -2.43 18.66
N ASP A 135 18.88 -1.46 17.72
CA ASP A 135 18.59 -1.66 16.29
C ASP A 135 19.46 -2.75 15.65
N ALA A 136 20.63 -3.04 16.23
CA ALA A 136 21.56 -4.07 15.77
C ALA A 136 21.27 -5.47 16.34
N LEU A 137 20.25 -5.63 17.19
CA LEU A 137 19.84 -6.91 17.76
C LEU A 137 18.75 -7.57 16.92
N ASP A 138 18.77 -8.91 16.85
CA ASP A 138 17.65 -9.68 16.33
C ASP A 138 16.51 -9.71 17.35
N ALA A 139 15.34 -9.22 16.97
CA ALA A 139 14.17 -9.16 17.84
C ALA A 139 13.34 -10.46 17.75
N PRO A 140 13.01 -11.10 18.88
CA PRO A 140 12.11 -12.24 18.89
C PRO A 140 10.65 -11.79 18.65
N THR A 141 9.77 -12.72 18.25
CA THR A 141 8.36 -12.43 17.91
C THR A 141 7.59 -11.70 19.01
N GLY A 142 7.93 -11.93 20.29
CA GLY A 142 7.29 -11.26 21.42
C GLY A 142 7.71 -9.79 21.65
N VAL A 143 8.67 -9.25 20.90
CA VAL A 143 9.08 -7.84 20.96
C VAL A 143 8.44 -7.08 19.80
N ALA A 144 7.54 -6.16 20.13
CA ALA A 144 6.70 -5.48 19.15
C ALA A 144 7.36 -4.24 18.51
N SER A 145 8.16 -3.49 19.27
CA SER A 145 8.89 -2.29 18.78
C SER A 145 9.80 -1.71 19.85
N TRP A 146 10.67 -0.78 19.46
CA TRP A 146 11.37 0.11 20.41
C TRP A 146 11.57 1.51 19.83
N HIS A 147 11.59 2.53 20.68
CA HIS A 147 11.78 3.93 20.27
C HIS A 147 12.36 4.78 21.40
N VAL A 148 12.96 5.92 21.06
CA VAL A 148 13.32 6.95 22.06
C VAL A 148 12.06 7.70 22.44
N ASP A 149 11.76 7.77 23.74
CA ASP A 149 10.70 8.63 24.28
C ASP A 149 11.33 9.79 25.07
N PRO A 150 11.31 11.03 24.53
CA PRO A 150 11.76 12.23 25.23
C PRO A 150 10.99 12.53 26.53
N LYS A 151 9.70 12.14 26.62
CA LYS A 151 8.85 12.32 27.81
C LYS A 151 9.20 11.31 28.91
N ALA A 152 9.54 10.07 28.58
CA ALA A 152 10.11 9.13 29.56
C ALA A 152 11.61 9.36 29.80
N ASN A 153 12.29 10.07 28.89
CA ASN A 153 13.74 10.24 28.82
C ASN A 153 14.51 8.91 28.80
N LYS A 154 13.97 7.94 28.07
CA LYS A 154 14.43 6.55 27.97
C LYS A 154 14.15 6.00 26.57
N VAL A 155 14.77 4.87 26.23
CA VAL A 155 14.30 4.02 25.13
C VAL A 155 13.19 3.13 25.65
N VAL A 156 12.01 3.19 25.05
CA VAL A 156 10.87 2.34 25.38
C VAL A 156 10.94 1.11 24.48
N VAL A 157 10.90 -0.09 25.07
CA VAL A 157 10.73 -1.38 24.37
C VAL A 157 9.31 -1.87 24.64
N ASN A 158 8.53 -2.05 23.58
CA ASN A 158 7.17 -2.59 23.66
C ASN A 158 7.22 -4.11 23.50
N VAL A 159 6.70 -4.84 24.49
CA VAL A 159 6.63 -6.30 24.51
C VAL A 159 5.18 -6.75 24.43
N VAL A 160 4.90 -7.79 23.65
CA VAL A 160 3.55 -8.37 23.57
C VAL A 160 3.23 -9.03 24.91
N ALA A 161 2.15 -8.62 25.55
CA ALA A 161 1.81 -9.03 26.92
C ALA A 161 1.73 -10.55 27.10
N ALA A 162 1.23 -11.27 26.09
CA ALA A 162 1.15 -12.74 26.10
C ALA A 162 2.52 -13.43 26.06
N GLU A 163 3.53 -12.79 25.48
CA GLU A 163 4.87 -13.36 25.25
C GLU A 163 5.91 -12.87 26.28
N LYS A 164 5.50 -12.08 27.28
CA LYS A 164 6.45 -11.39 28.18
C LYS A 164 7.32 -12.32 29.04
N ASN A 165 6.85 -13.54 29.27
CA ASN A 165 7.55 -14.55 30.06
C ASN A 165 8.39 -15.50 29.19
N ASP A 166 8.42 -15.28 27.88
CA ASP A 166 9.26 -16.03 26.96
C ASP A 166 10.75 -15.76 27.23
N ASN A 167 11.57 -16.81 27.16
CA ASN A 167 13.00 -16.72 27.48
C ASN A 167 13.77 -15.85 26.47
N ASP A 168 13.42 -15.90 25.19
CA ASP A 168 14.07 -15.10 24.15
C ASP A 168 13.70 -13.63 24.30
N VAL A 169 12.44 -13.35 24.64
CA VAL A 169 11.99 -11.99 24.98
C VAL A 169 12.75 -11.45 26.20
N ALA A 170 12.88 -12.24 27.27
CA ALA A 170 13.62 -11.86 28.47
C ALA A 170 15.11 -11.60 28.17
N ALA A 171 15.74 -12.44 27.34
CA ALA A 171 17.12 -12.29 26.91
C ALA A 171 17.32 -11.02 26.06
N PHE A 172 16.41 -10.75 25.12
CA PHE A 172 16.43 -9.52 24.32
C PHE A 172 16.32 -8.28 25.21
N VAL A 173 15.35 -8.25 26.14
CA VAL A 173 15.17 -7.12 27.07
C VAL A 173 16.39 -6.91 27.95
N ALA A 174 17.05 -7.98 28.40
CA ALA A 174 18.29 -7.89 29.16
C ALA A 174 19.42 -7.22 28.36
N ARG A 175 19.60 -7.63 27.09
CA ARG A 175 20.57 -7.00 26.16
C ARG A 175 20.21 -5.54 25.88
N ALA A 176 18.94 -5.24 25.66
CA ALA A 176 18.49 -3.86 25.46
C ALA A 176 18.81 -2.97 26.66
N ARG A 177 18.63 -3.46 27.90
CA ARG A 177 18.99 -2.73 29.12
C ARG A 177 20.50 -2.50 29.28
N GLN A 178 21.34 -3.32 28.67
CA GLN A 178 22.80 -3.09 28.64
C GLN A 178 23.17 -1.96 27.67
N ALA A 179 22.37 -1.73 26.62
CA ALA A 179 22.61 -0.68 25.64
C ALA A 179 22.36 0.74 26.18
N GLY A 180 21.56 0.91 27.24
CA GLY A 180 21.33 2.21 27.85
C GLY A 180 20.05 2.30 28.70
N PRO A 181 19.53 3.51 28.94
CA PRO A 181 18.37 3.70 29.79
C PRO A 181 17.10 3.22 29.09
N VAL A 182 16.72 1.97 29.34
CA VAL A 182 15.54 1.31 28.77
C VAL A 182 14.39 1.23 29.78
N THR A 183 13.17 1.37 29.29
CA THR A 183 11.95 0.96 30.00
C THR A 183 11.16 0.00 29.13
N VAL A 184 10.46 -0.95 29.74
CA VAL A 184 9.62 -1.93 29.03
C VAL A 184 8.16 -1.57 29.26
N VAL A 185 7.37 -1.61 28.20
CA VAL A 185 5.92 -1.39 28.22
C VAL A 185 5.25 -2.59 27.54
N GLU A 186 4.08 -2.99 28.03
CA GLU A 186 3.31 -4.09 27.44
C GLU A 186 2.34 -3.55 26.38
N THR A 187 2.26 -4.22 25.23
CA THR A 187 1.22 -4.03 24.21
C THR A 187 0.39 -5.30 24.10
N ALA A 188 -0.89 -5.16 23.75
CA ALA A 188 -1.78 -6.30 23.58
C ALA A 188 -1.40 -7.17 22.37
N LYS A 189 -0.88 -6.55 21.30
CA LYS A 189 -0.56 -7.23 20.03
C LYS A 189 0.70 -6.63 19.41
N ALA A 190 1.41 -7.45 18.62
CA ALA A 190 2.46 -6.98 17.73
C ALA A 190 1.85 -6.26 16.51
N PRO A 191 2.53 -5.26 15.94
CA PRO A 191 2.12 -4.66 14.67
C PRO A 191 2.19 -5.71 13.55
N GLN A 192 1.22 -5.66 12.64
CA GLN A 192 1.20 -6.49 11.43
C GLN A 192 1.14 -5.58 10.22
N THR A 193 1.73 -6.01 9.11
CA THR A 193 1.57 -5.34 7.82
C THR A 193 0.11 -5.44 7.39
N PHE A 194 -0.44 -4.36 6.84
CA PHE A 194 -1.72 -4.44 6.15
C PHE A 194 -1.52 -5.22 4.86
N ALA A 195 -2.33 -6.27 4.68
CA ALA A 195 -2.36 -7.14 3.52
C ALA A 195 -3.76 -7.77 3.44
N ALA A 196 -4.07 -8.47 2.36
CA ALA A 196 -5.38 -9.06 2.11
C ALA A 196 -5.32 -10.59 1.94
N GLY A 197 -6.50 -11.20 1.93
CA GLY A 197 -6.66 -12.59 1.52
C GLY A 197 -6.59 -12.72 0.00
N THR A 198 -6.12 -13.86 -0.51
CA THR A 198 -6.19 -14.18 -1.94
C THR A 198 -7.57 -14.73 -2.27
N VAL A 199 -8.42 -13.91 -2.90
CA VAL A 199 -9.77 -14.30 -3.33
C VAL A 199 -9.74 -14.61 -4.82
N GLY A 200 -10.36 -15.71 -5.24
CA GLY A 200 -10.52 -16.02 -6.67
C GLY A 200 -11.23 -14.89 -7.42
N GLY A 201 -10.71 -14.44 -8.54
CA GLY A 201 -11.22 -13.30 -9.31
C GLY A 201 -10.48 -11.98 -9.06
N ASP A 202 -9.83 -11.80 -7.90
CA ASP A 202 -9.06 -10.58 -7.59
C ASP A 202 -7.95 -10.32 -8.62
N PRO A 203 -7.62 -9.05 -8.92
CA PRO A 203 -6.46 -8.74 -9.74
C PRO A 203 -5.15 -8.98 -8.98
N TYR A 204 -4.16 -9.51 -9.69
CA TYR A 204 -2.76 -9.43 -9.32
C TYR A 204 -1.93 -8.95 -10.50
N TYR A 205 -0.71 -8.50 -10.21
CA TYR A 205 0.17 -7.86 -11.17
C TYR A 205 1.54 -8.54 -11.20
N THR A 206 2.05 -8.76 -12.41
CA THR A 206 3.42 -9.19 -12.68
C THR A 206 4.07 -8.14 -13.57
N GLY A 207 4.73 -7.16 -12.94
CA GLY A 207 5.14 -5.93 -13.64
C GLY A 207 3.93 -5.17 -14.19
N ASN A 208 3.86 -4.99 -15.51
CA ASN A 208 2.76 -4.29 -16.19
C ASN A 208 1.61 -5.22 -16.62
N VAL A 209 1.71 -6.54 -16.38
CA VAL A 209 0.68 -7.50 -16.73
C VAL A 209 -0.31 -7.62 -15.57
N ARG A 210 -1.60 -7.40 -15.84
CA ARG A 210 -2.70 -7.69 -14.90
C ARG A 210 -3.34 -9.02 -15.28
N CYS A 211 -3.46 -9.91 -14.31
CA CYS A 211 -4.22 -11.15 -14.40
C CYS A 211 -5.13 -11.28 -13.16
N SER A 212 -5.89 -12.37 -13.10
CA SER A 212 -6.78 -12.70 -11.99
C SER A 212 -6.36 -13.96 -11.26
N ILE A 213 -6.59 -13.95 -9.95
CA ILE A 213 -6.40 -15.11 -9.08
C ILE A 213 -7.43 -16.19 -9.46
N GLY A 214 -7.00 -17.43 -9.62
CA GLY A 214 -7.89 -18.56 -9.91
C GLY A 214 -8.51 -19.12 -8.64
N PHE A 215 -7.77 -19.95 -7.92
CA PHE A 215 -8.23 -20.53 -6.66
C PHE A 215 -7.11 -20.57 -5.64
N SER A 216 -7.44 -20.27 -4.38
CA SER A 216 -6.54 -20.50 -3.27
C SER A 216 -6.23 -22.00 -3.10
N VAL A 217 -4.95 -22.31 -2.96
CA VAL A 217 -4.43 -23.61 -2.55
C VAL A 217 -3.66 -23.41 -1.25
N TYR A 218 -3.41 -24.46 -0.48
CA TYR A 218 -2.54 -24.30 0.69
C TYR A 218 -1.16 -23.80 0.26
N GLY A 219 -0.74 -22.67 0.86
CA GLY A 219 0.53 -22.01 0.55
C GLY A 219 0.53 -21.09 -0.66
N GLY A 220 -0.59 -20.92 -1.38
CA GLY A 220 -0.59 -20.13 -2.61
C GLY A 220 -1.95 -19.96 -3.31
N PHE A 221 -1.89 -19.64 -4.60
CA PHE A 221 -3.05 -19.71 -5.50
C PHE A 221 -2.64 -20.19 -6.90
N VAL A 222 -3.58 -20.80 -7.62
CA VAL A 222 -3.40 -21.17 -9.04
C VAL A 222 -3.89 -20.05 -9.97
N THR A 223 -3.28 -19.93 -11.14
CA THR A 223 -3.59 -18.92 -12.17
C THR A 223 -3.14 -19.43 -13.55
N ALA A 224 -3.24 -18.62 -14.60
CA ALA A 224 -2.82 -18.98 -15.95
C ALA A 224 -1.30 -18.86 -16.14
N GLY A 225 -0.73 -19.72 -16.98
CA GLY A 225 0.72 -19.78 -17.24
C GLY A 225 1.23 -18.59 -18.02
N HIS A 226 0.45 -18.10 -18.99
CA HIS A 226 0.84 -16.94 -19.79
C HIS A 226 0.92 -15.62 -19.01
N CYS A 227 0.44 -15.59 -17.76
CA CYS A 227 0.50 -14.41 -16.89
C CYS A 227 1.90 -14.13 -16.32
N GLY A 228 2.77 -15.14 -16.24
CA GLY A 228 4.09 -15.00 -15.64
C GLY A 228 4.94 -16.26 -15.73
N GLN A 229 6.26 -16.06 -15.76
CA GLN A 229 7.24 -17.15 -15.74
C GLN A 229 7.64 -17.50 -14.31
N ALA A 230 8.16 -18.71 -14.09
CA ALA A 230 8.68 -19.11 -12.78
C ALA A 230 9.74 -18.11 -12.27
N GLY A 231 9.64 -17.75 -10.99
CA GLY A 231 10.46 -16.74 -10.31
C GLY A 231 9.92 -15.31 -10.40
N ALA A 232 8.97 -15.01 -11.30
CA ALA A 232 8.42 -13.67 -11.43
C ALA A 232 7.70 -13.22 -10.14
N GLY A 233 7.99 -12.01 -9.68
CA GLY A 233 7.37 -11.42 -8.49
C GLY A 233 5.93 -10.96 -8.75
N VAL A 234 5.07 -11.14 -7.75
CA VAL A 234 3.64 -10.86 -7.82
C VAL A 234 3.25 -9.81 -6.78
N SER A 235 2.53 -8.78 -7.23
CA SER A 235 1.88 -7.79 -6.37
C SER A 235 0.36 -7.93 -6.42
N GLY A 236 -0.31 -7.68 -5.30
CA GLY A 236 -1.76 -7.74 -5.20
C GLY A 236 -2.47 -6.49 -5.72
N TRP A 237 -3.79 -6.50 -5.61
CA TRP A 237 -4.66 -5.39 -6.00
C TRP A 237 -4.34 -4.07 -5.28
N ASP A 238 -3.76 -4.15 -4.08
CA ASP A 238 -3.32 -3.00 -3.27
C ASP A 238 -1.87 -2.54 -3.57
N GLY A 239 -1.19 -3.21 -4.51
CA GLY A 239 0.20 -2.94 -4.90
C GLY A 239 1.25 -3.56 -3.97
N SER A 240 0.85 -4.16 -2.84
CA SER A 240 1.77 -4.85 -1.93
C SER A 240 2.25 -6.18 -2.53
N TYR A 241 3.45 -6.60 -2.14
CA TYR A 241 4.04 -7.84 -2.63
C TYR A 241 3.37 -9.07 -2.01
N ILE A 242 2.98 -10.04 -2.84
CA ILE A 242 2.36 -11.31 -2.40
C ILE A 242 3.41 -12.42 -2.30
N GLY A 243 4.17 -12.62 -3.37
CA GLY A 243 5.07 -13.77 -3.54
C GLY A 243 5.60 -13.89 -4.97
N ASN A 244 5.87 -15.12 -5.42
CA ASN A 244 6.42 -15.41 -6.74
C ASN A 244 5.70 -16.56 -7.43
N PHE A 245 5.72 -16.56 -8.75
CA PHE A 245 5.42 -17.76 -9.53
C PHE A 245 6.38 -18.89 -9.19
N GLN A 246 5.85 -20.00 -8.69
CA GLN A 246 6.65 -21.17 -8.32
C GLN A 246 6.75 -22.18 -9.46
N GLY A 247 5.76 -22.20 -10.34
CA GLY A 247 5.76 -22.97 -11.58
C GLY A 247 4.82 -22.34 -12.60
N SER A 248 5.15 -22.46 -13.88
CA SER A 248 4.36 -21.96 -15.00
C SER A 248 4.60 -22.83 -16.23
N SER A 249 3.56 -23.08 -17.01
CA SER A 249 3.62 -23.77 -18.31
C SER A 249 2.72 -23.05 -19.31
N PHE A 250 3.31 -22.49 -20.36
CA PHE A 250 2.64 -21.91 -21.53
C PHE A 250 3.64 -21.70 -22.69
N PRO A 251 3.35 -22.13 -23.94
CA PRO A 251 2.16 -22.88 -24.39
C PRO A 251 2.22 -24.35 -23.96
N ASP A 252 1.61 -25.28 -24.72
CA ASP A 252 1.32 -26.69 -24.40
C ASP A 252 0.20 -26.85 -23.36
N ASN A 253 0.34 -26.16 -22.24
CA ASN A 253 -0.68 -25.99 -21.21
C ASN A 253 -0.87 -24.49 -20.94
N ASP A 254 -1.82 -24.11 -20.08
CA ASP A 254 -1.93 -22.73 -19.61
C ASP A 254 -2.25 -22.64 -18.11
N TYR A 255 -1.27 -23.04 -17.29
CA TYR A 255 -1.37 -22.95 -15.83
C TYR A 255 -0.09 -22.46 -15.17
N ALA A 256 -0.28 -21.91 -13.99
CA ALA A 256 0.76 -21.57 -13.04
C ALA A 256 0.23 -21.66 -11.60
N TRP A 257 1.16 -21.57 -10.65
CA TRP A 257 0.80 -21.26 -9.28
C TRP A 257 1.82 -20.31 -8.64
N VAL A 258 1.34 -19.52 -7.69
CA VAL A 258 2.06 -18.46 -7.00
C VAL A 258 2.03 -18.77 -5.50
N ASN A 259 3.18 -18.71 -4.82
CA ASN A 259 3.18 -18.83 -3.36
C ASN A 259 2.67 -17.54 -2.71
N VAL A 260 2.05 -17.67 -1.54
CA VAL A 260 1.48 -16.54 -0.79
C VAL A 260 2.25 -16.34 0.51
N GLY A 261 2.69 -15.11 0.77
CA GLY A 261 3.38 -14.68 1.98
C GLY A 261 3.25 -13.18 2.22
N SER A 262 4.22 -12.57 2.91
CA SER A 262 4.30 -11.10 3.05
C SER A 262 3.05 -10.45 3.67
N GLY A 263 2.40 -11.15 4.60
CA GLY A 263 1.17 -10.71 5.26
C GLY A 263 -0.12 -11.13 4.56
N TRP A 264 -0.06 -11.62 3.31
CA TRP A 264 -1.21 -12.19 2.61
C TRP A 264 -1.53 -13.60 3.13
N TRP A 265 -2.80 -13.99 2.99
CA TRP A 265 -3.26 -15.33 3.39
C TRP A 265 -4.22 -15.92 2.36
N THR A 266 -4.37 -17.24 2.36
CA THR A 266 -5.27 -17.94 1.43
C THR A 266 -6.68 -18.04 2.00
N VAL A 267 -7.72 -17.85 1.18
CA VAL A 267 -9.12 -18.05 1.57
C VAL A 267 -9.89 -18.86 0.51
N PRO A 268 -10.83 -19.74 0.91
CA PRO A 268 -11.54 -20.64 0.00
C PRO A 268 -12.74 -19.95 -0.67
N VAL A 269 -12.51 -18.79 -1.30
CA VAL A 269 -13.57 -17.90 -1.81
C VAL A 269 -13.28 -17.47 -3.24
N VAL A 270 -14.33 -17.36 -4.07
CA VAL A 270 -14.33 -16.66 -5.35
C VAL A 270 -15.21 -15.41 -5.25
N LEU A 271 -14.67 -14.27 -5.67
CA LEU A 271 -15.28 -12.96 -5.60
C LEU A 271 -16.49 -12.88 -6.54
N GLY A 272 -17.65 -12.53 -5.97
CA GLY A 272 -18.89 -12.32 -6.72
C GLY A 272 -19.01 -10.93 -7.33
N TRP A 273 -18.05 -10.03 -7.03
CA TRP A 273 -17.99 -8.63 -7.49
C TRP A 273 -19.28 -7.84 -7.24
N GLY A 274 -20.02 -8.19 -6.18
CA GLY A 274 -21.34 -7.62 -5.88
C GLY A 274 -22.45 -7.99 -6.87
N SER A 275 -22.15 -8.74 -7.93
CA SER A 275 -23.16 -9.30 -8.84
C SER A 275 -23.87 -10.49 -8.20
N VAL A 276 -23.11 -11.26 -7.41
CA VAL A 276 -23.59 -12.30 -6.50
C VAL A 276 -22.82 -12.18 -5.18
N SER A 277 -23.28 -12.86 -4.13
CA SER A 277 -22.45 -13.08 -2.94
C SER A 277 -21.18 -13.83 -3.32
N ASP A 278 -20.09 -13.60 -2.60
CA ASP A 278 -18.86 -14.36 -2.80
C ASP A 278 -19.12 -15.86 -2.60
N GLN A 279 -18.56 -16.67 -3.50
CA GLN A 279 -18.83 -18.10 -3.57
C GLN A 279 -17.76 -18.88 -2.81
N LEU A 280 -18.21 -19.76 -1.90
CA LEU A 280 -17.31 -20.68 -1.21
C LEU A 280 -16.88 -21.81 -2.14
N VAL A 281 -15.62 -22.18 -2.05
CA VAL A 281 -15.03 -23.31 -2.78
C VAL A 281 -15.03 -24.53 -1.88
N ARG A 282 -15.75 -25.58 -2.25
CA ARG A 282 -15.88 -26.82 -1.44
C ARG A 282 -15.23 -28.04 -2.08
N GLY A 283 -14.95 -27.99 -3.37
CA GLY A 283 -14.33 -29.11 -4.08
C GLY A 283 -13.90 -28.74 -5.49
N SER A 284 -13.56 -29.75 -6.28
CA SER A 284 -13.16 -29.62 -7.68
C SER A 284 -13.74 -30.73 -8.56
N ASN A 285 -14.95 -31.18 -8.22
CA ASN A 285 -15.68 -32.13 -9.06
C ASN A 285 -16.00 -31.48 -10.41
N GLU A 286 -15.58 -32.13 -11.48
CA GLU A 286 -15.62 -31.56 -12.82
C GLU A 286 -17.04 -31.61 -13.40
N ALA A 287 -17.53 -30.46 -13.87
CA ALA A 287 -18.86 -30.32 -14.45
C ALA A 287 -18.92 -30.94 -15.86
N PRO A 288 -19.98 -31.68 -16.23
CA PRO A 288 -20.12 -32.26 -17.57
C PRO A 288 -20.44 -31.20 -18.64
N ILE A 289 -20.31 -31.57 -19.92
CA ILE A 289 -20.77 -30.74 -21.04
C ILE A 289 -22.27 -30.44 -20.86
N GLY A 290 -22.68 -29.20 -21.14
CA GLY A 290 -24.03 -28.68 -20.93
C GLY A 290 -24.27 -28.08 -19.54
N ALA A 291 -23.44 -28.40 -18.55
CA ALA A 291 -23.59 -27.84 -17.20
C ALA A 291 -23.45 -26.31 -17.18
N SER A 292 -24.17 -25.66 -16.27
CA SER A 292 -23.97 -24.24 -15.98
C SER A 292 -22.62 -24.01 -15.33
N ILE A 293 -21.97 -22.93 -15.73
CA ILE A 293 -20.66 -22.56 -15.21
C ILE A 293 -20.55 -21.04 -15.18
N CYS A 294 -19.89 -20.52 -14.14
CA CYS A 294 -19.62 -19.12 -13.99
C CYS A 294 -18.12 -18.88 -13.91
N ARG A 295 -17.68 -17.68 -14.27
CA ARG A 295 -16.32 -17.22 -14.00
C ARG A 295 -16.30 -15.90 -13.26
N SER A 296 -15.18 -15.66 -12.60
CA SER A 296 -14.85 -14.38 -11.97
C SER A 296 -13.47 -13.92 -12.44
N GLY A 297 -13.37 -12.66 -12.86
CA GLY A 297 -12.12 -12.03 -13.28
C GLY A 297 -12.15 -10.52 -13.08
N SER A 298 -10.98 -9.90 -13.09
CA SER A 298 -10.81 -8.51 -12.68
C SER A 298 -11.16 -7.48 -13.76
N THR A 299 -11.52 -7.93 -14.98
CA THR A 299 -11.95 -7.04 -16.07
C THR A 299 -13.45 -7.02 -16.22
N THR A 300 -14.08 -8.16 -16.44
CA THR A 300 -15.53 -8.20 -16.68
C THR A 300 -16.32 -8.87 -15.56
N HIS A 301 -15.67 -9.09 -14.41
CA HIS A 301 -16.29 -9.55 -13.16
C HIS A 301 -17.00 -10.91 -13.33
N TRP A 302 -18.20 -11.04 -12.75
CA TRP A 302 -18.97 -12.28 -12.73
C TRP A 302 -19.74 -12.50 -14.05
N ARG A 303 -19.50 -13.62 -14.72
CA ARG A 303 -20.18 -14.01 -15.97
C ARG A 303 -20.50 -15.50 -15.96
N CYS A 304 -21.65 -15.89 -16.51
CA CYS A 304 -22.08 -17.29 -16.54
C CYS A 304 -22.52 -17.73 -17.93
N GLY A 305 -22.56 -19.05 -18.13
CA GLY A 305 -22.88 -19.71 -19.39
C GLY A 305 -22.86 -21.22 -19.20
N ASN A 306 -22.48 -21.96 -20.24
CA ASN A 306 -22.46 -23.42 -20.24
C ASN A 306 -21.12 -23.98 -20.69
N VAL A 307 -20.79 -25.18 -20.21
CA VAL A 307 -19.71 -26.00 -20.76
C VAL A 307 -20.12 -26.52 -22.14
N LEU A 308 -19.30 -26.27 -23.16
CA LEU A 308 -19.62 -26.60 -24.56
C LEU A 308 -18.84 -27.81 -25.08
N ALA A 309 -17.56 -27.91 -24.71
CA ALA A 309 -16.68 -29.00 -25.13
C ALA A 309 -15.57 -29.21 -24.11
N LYS A 310 -14.96 -30.39 -24.13
CA LYS A 310 -13.80 -30.75 -23.30
C LYS A 310 -12.71 -31.34 -24.18
N ASN A 311 -11.50 -31.37 -23.65
CA ASN A 311 -10.33 -31.92 -24.33
C ASN A 311 -10.04 -31.24 -25.68
N GLU A 312 -10.28 -29.92 -25.76
CA GLU A 312 -10.06 -29.16 -26.98
C GLU A 312 -8.62 -28.67 -27.07
N THR A 313 -8.05 -28.68 -28.28
CA THR A 313 -6.76 -28.05 -28.56
C THR A 313 -7.00 -26.65 -29.12
N VAL A 314 -6.45 -25.64 -28.46
CA VAL A 314 -6.58 -24.23 -28.83
C VAL A 314 -5.25 -23.74 -29.39
N ASN A 315 -5.26 -23.17 -30.59
CA ASN A 315 -4.05 -22.66 -31.23
C ASN A 315 -3.92 -21.15 -30.98
N TYR A 316 -3.12 -20.76 -29.99
CA TYR A 316 -2.74 -19.37 -29.78
C TYR A 316 -1.55 -18.98 -30.65
N ALA A 317 -1.28 -17.68 -30.76
CA ALA A 317 -0.12 -17.18 -31.52
C ALA A 317 1.23 -17.71 -30.99
N GLN A 318 1.29 -18.01 -29.69
CA GLN A 318 2.48 -18.53 -29.01
C GLN A 318 2.65 -20.05 -29.17
N GLY A 319 1.58 -20.79 -29.53
CA GLY A 319 1.57 -22.23 -29.67
C GLY A 319 0.23 -22.87 -29.34
N ALA A 320 0.12 -24.17 -29.59
CA ALA A 320 -1.04 -24.96 -29.21
C ALA A 320 -1.09 -25.15 -27.69
N VAL A 321 -2.30 -25.16 -27.13
CA VAL A 321 -2.60 -25.53 -25.75
C VAL A 321 -3.63 -26.64 -25.78
N HIS A 322 -3.38 -27.73 -25.07
CA HIS A 322 -4.15 -28.96 -25.16
C HIS A 322 -5.12 -29.13 -23.98
N GLN A 323 -6.05 -30.07 -24.12
CA GLN A 323 -6.95 -30.52 -23.05
C GLN A 323 -7.83 -29.42 -22.42
N MET A 324 -8.11 -28.36 -23.18
CA MET A 324 -8.88 -27.22 -22.69
C MET A 324 -10.38 -27.53 -22.62
N THR A 325 -11.07 -26.86 -21.71
CA THR A 325 -12.54 -26.90 -21.66
C THR A 325 -13.11 -25.62 -22.21
N LYS A 326 -14.00 -25.75 -23.19
CA LYS A 326 -14.68 -24.65 -23.87
C LYS A 326 -15.98 -24.28 -23.18
N THR A 327 -16.27 -22.99 -23.11
CA THR A 327 -17.50 -22.47 -22.51
C THR A 327 -18.12 -21.36 -23.36
N SER A 328 -19.42 -21.12 -23.18
CA SER A 328 -20.12 -19.97 -23.76
C SER A 328 -19.97 -18.68 -22.94
N VAL A 329 -19.13 -18.70 -21.90
CA VAL A 329 -18.90 -17.54 -21.04
C VAL A 329 -17.98 -16.57 -21.78
N CYS A 330 -18.32 -15.29 -21.85
CA CYS A 330 -17.45 -14.26 -22.45
C CYS A 330 -16.25 -13.96 -21.54
N ALA A 331 -15.12 -13.50 -22.11
CA ALA A 331 -13.96 -12.99 -21.37
C ALA A 331 -13.17 -11.94 -22.13
N GLU A 332 -12.44 -11.11 -21.39
CA GLU A 332 -11.61 -10.02 -21.94
C GLU A 332 -10.24 -9.95 -21.25
N GLY A 333 -9.32 -9.18 -21.84
CA GLY A 333 -7.95 -9.04 -21.35
C GLY A 333 -7.91 -8.62 -19.87
N GLY A 334 -7.16 -9.37 -19.05
CA GLY A 334 -7.08 -9.20 -17.60
C GLY A 334 -7.97 -10.14 -16.79
N ASP A 335 -8.91 -10.86 -17.42
CA ASP A 335 -9.63 -11.97 -16.77
C ASP A 335 -8.82 -13.27 -16.73
N SER A 336 -7.74 -13.36 -17.51
CA SER A 336 -6.80 -14.49 -17.53
C SER A 336 -6.37 -14.90 -16.13
N GLY A 337 -6.37 -16.21 -15.88
CA GLY A 337 -6.13 -16.81 -14.58
C GLY A 337 -7.34 -16.85 -13.65
N GLY A 338 -8.37 -16.04 -13.89
CA GLY A 338 -9.56 -15.94 -13.06
C GLY A 338 -10.37 -17.24 -12.99
N SER A 339 -11.07 -17.44 -11.88
CA SER A 339 -11.77 -18.67 -11.52
C SER A 339 -12.90 -19.00 -12.50
N PHE A 340 -13.00 -20.25 -12.94
CA PHE A 340 -14.23 -20.87 -13.43
C PHE A 340 -14.78 -21.83 -12.37
N ILE A 341 -16.02 -21.64 -11.94
CA ILE A 341 -16.69 -22.38 -10.86
C ILE A 341 -18.09 -22.83 -11.29
N SER A 342 -18.50 -24.03 -10.90
CA SER A 342 -19.85 -24.57 -11.10
C SER A 342 -20.42 -24.98 -9.74
N GLY A 343 -21.48 -24.31 -9.29
CA GLY A 343 -21.91 -24.38 -7.90
C GLY A 343 -20.79 -23.94 -6.97
N ASP A 344 -20.32 -24.83 -6.11
CA ASP A 344 -19.21 -24.66 -5.18
C ASP A 344 -17.95 -25.45 -5.59
N GLN A 345 -17.91 -25.96 -6.83
CA GLN A 345 -16.83 -26.79 -7.36
C GLN A 345 -15.93 -25.99 -8.30
N ALA A 346 -14.65 -25.89 -7.96
CA ALA A 346 -13.61 -25.30 -8.79
C ALA A 346 -13.43 -26.10 -10.09
N GLN A 347 -13.53 -25.44 -11.24
CA GLN A 347 -13.44 -26.08 -12.55
C GLN A 347 -12.09 -25.80 -13.23
N GLY A 348 -11.62 -24.55 -13.19
CA GLY A 348 -10.37 -24.19 -13.86
C GLY A 348 -10.05 -22.71 -13.83
N VAL A 349 -8.94 -22.35 -14.49
CA VAL A 349 -8.46 -20.97 -14.61
C VAL A 349 -8.63 -20.47 -16.04
N THR A 350 -9.12 -19.25 -16.19
CA THR A 350 -9.36 -18.62 -17.49
C THR A 350 -8.06 -18.56 -18.30
N SER A 351 -8.06 -19.07 -19.52
CA SER A 351 -6.89 -19.00 -20.41
C SER A 351 -7.06 -17.87 -21.42
N GLY A 352 -7.99 -18.05 -22.35
CA GLY A 352 -8.29 -17.05 -23.38
C GLY A 352 -9.59 -17.37 -24.08
N GLY A 353 -9.96 -16.53 -25.04
CA GLY A 353 -11.23 -16.65 -25.74
C GLY A 353 -11.27 -15.83 -27.02
N TRP A 354 -12.43 -15.83 -27.66
CA TRP A 354 -12.76 -14.91 -28.76
C TRP A 354 -14.08 -14.21 -28.51
N GLY A 355 -14.33 -13.13 -29.27
CA GLY A 355 -15.46 -12.25 -29.02
C GLY A 355 -15.20 -11.33 -27.83
N ASN A 356 -16.27 -10.90 -27.16
CA ASN A 356 -16.20 -10.02 -25.98
C ASN A 356 -17.50 -10.13 -25.17
N CYS A 357 -17.60 -9.41 -24.04
CA CYS A 357 -18.80 -9.46 -23.20
C CYS A 357 -19.96 -8.57 -23.67
N SER A 358 -19.80 -7.81 -24.77
CA SER A 358 -20.86 -6.96 -25.33
C SER A 358 -21.61 -7.64 -26.49
N THR A 359 -20.92 -8.42 -27.31
CA THR A 359 -21.49 -9.12 -28.49
C THR A 359 -21.51 -10.64 -28.33
N GLY A 360 -21.05 -11.15 -27.19
CA GLY A 360 -20.86 -12.57 -26.95
C GLY A 360 -19.48 -13.07 -27.38
N GLY A 361 -19.15 -14.26 -26.89
CA GLY A 361 -17.85 -14.88 -27.08
C GLY A 361 -17.79 -16.25 -26.44
N GLU A 362 -16.72 -16.98 -26.72
CA GLU A 362 -16.43 -18.26 -26.10
C GLU A 362 -15.07 -18.18 -25.43
N THR A 363 -14.95 -18.84 -24.28
CA THR A 363 -13.75 -18.81 -23.45
C THR A 363 -13.34 -20.23 -23.08
N TRP A 364 -12.04 -20.48 -23.14
CA TRP A 364 -11.41 -21.70 -22.67
C TRP A 364 -10.80 -21.50 -21.29
N TYR A 365 -10.89 -22.54 -20.48
CA TYR A 365 -10.17 -22.62 -19.22
C TYR A 365 -9.30 -23.87 -19.17
N GLN A 366 -8.19 -23.75 -18.45
CA GLN A 366 -7.32 -24.87 -18.09
C GLN A 366 -7.91 -25.57 -16.86
N PRO A 367 -8.22 -26.89 -16.91
CA PRO A 367 -8.81 -27.61 -15.78
C PRO A 367 -7.98 -27.55 -14.51
N VAL A 368 -8.60 -27.25 -13.37
CA VAL A 368 -7.90 -27.05 -12.09
C VAL A 368 -7.23 -28.32 -11.59
N ASN A 369 -7.85 -29.49 -11.80
CA ASN A 369 -7.35 -30.77 -11.29
C ASN A 369 -5.99 -31.14 -11.91
N GLU A 370 -5.73 -30.73 -13.14
CA GLU A 370 -4.41 -30.91 -13.77
C GLU A 370 -3.33 -30.11 -13.04
N ILE A 371 -3.62 -28.85 -12.72
CA ILE A 371 -2.71 -27.94 -12.00
C ILE A 371 -2.40 -28.50 -10.61
N LEU A 372 -3.44 -28.94 -9.90
CA LEU A 372 -3.32 -29.54 -8.57
C LEU A 372 -2.43 -30.78 -8.61
N ASN A 373 -2.66 -31.69 -9.56
CA ASN A 373 -1.86 -32.91 -9.70
C ASN A 373 -0.42 -32.62 -10.12
N ARG A 374 -0.21 -31.71 -11.08
CA ARG A 374 1.11 -31.38 -11.62
C ARG A 374 2.07 -30.85 -10.57
N TYR A 375 1.56 -30.04 -9.64
CA TYR A 375 2.36 -29.36 -8.61
C TYR A 375 2.15 -29.94 -7.20
N GLY A 376 1.34 -31.00 -7.04
CA GLY A 376 1.05 -31.58 -5.73
C GLY A 376 0.31 -30.63 -4.78
N LEU A 377 -0.53 -29.74 -5.33
CA LEU A 377 -1.24 -28.72 -4.58
C LEU A 377 -2.57 -29.24 -4.06
N THR A 378 -3.00 -28.75 -2.90
CA THR A 378 -4.31 -29.03 -2.33
C THR A 378 -5.14 -27.75 -2.30
N LEU A 379 -6.33 -27.80 -2.92
CA LEU A 379 -7.30 -26.72 -2.90
C LEU A 379 -7.68 -26.35 -1.45
N HIS A 380 -7.60 -25.06 -1.12
CA HIS A 380 -8.13 -24.56 0.14
C HIS A 380 -9.65 -24.57 0.02
N ARG A 381 -10.32 -25.34 0.89
CA ARG A 381 -11.77 -25.57 0.85
C ARG A 381 -12.44 -25.08 2.14
N ALA A 382 -13.70 -24.68 2.00
CA ALA A 382 -14.56 -24.17 3.09
C ALA A 382 -15.36 -25.26 3.81
#